data_AF-A0A3L0W6L2-F1
#
_entry.id   AF-A0A3L0W6L2-F1
#
_cell.length_a   1.000
_cell.length_b   1.000
_cell.length_c   1.000
_cell.angle_alpha   90.00
_cell.angle_beta   90.00
_cell.angle_gamma   90.00
#
_symmetry.space_group_name_H-M   'P 1'
#
loop_
_entity.id
_entity.type
_entity.pdbx_description
1 polymer ?
#
loop_
_entity_poly.entity_id
_entity_poly.type
_entity_poly.pdbx_seq_one_letter_code
_entity_poly.pdbx_strand_id
1 'polypeptide(L)'
;ARLPALHAEQLVAVLEKFADQPQRLGDLQGEYFSTVMFDETAAQRDGTTKRQTQYPDNASQWILSGPHFFVGTPFYKTPRANCTLNSDYDCLDLLTLPDDYLPRTNYIPACDAEEYARRTPRVSWTEPGEDQPKKVTEYYRLVFRKMLSQSGERTLISSIEPKGFSHIFSCVSVAFKNIEKLIELTALFMSVTSDFYVKSTGKANLTPGEITKLPLLNLQSSVVSTRVLSLNSLNIDYKSLWQSCYQPEFNQQRWSRDLPQLPQSFFANLTPHWQRDCALRTDYSRRQALVEIDVLTAQALELTLDELLTIYRVQFPVMRQYEADTWYDQVGRIVFTPSKGLVGVGLPRTARKADLKAGIVYAVDSPQWTGGSGPDLAIGWDDIKHLTIGTVSVTFDDDTRPGGVQRRTITWQAPFIKPDREDDYRVAWAFFADQQECD
;
A
#
# COMPACT_ATOMS: atom_id res chain seq x y z
N ALA A 1 28.51 4.71 23.82
CA ALA A 1 27.32 5.57 23.76
C ALA A 1 27.53 6.85 22.93
N ARG A 2 28.22 6.79 21.77
CA ARG A 2 28.46 7.95 20.87
C ARG A 2 27.62 7.94 19.59
N LEU A 3 26.97 6.82 19.26
CA LEU A 3 26.14 6.65 18.05
C LEU A 3 24.85 7.49 18.03
N PRO A 4 24.11 7.72 19.13
CA PRO A 4 22.87 8.50 19.08
C PRO A 4 23.08 9.98 18.75
N ALA A 5 24.22 10.56 19.16
CA ALA A 5 24.53 11.97 18.93
C ALA A 5 24.96 12.23 17.47
N LEU A 6 25.73 11.31 16.85
CA LEU A 6 26.24 11.47 15.48
C LEU A 6 25.11 11.51 14.43
N HIS A 7 24.06 10.71 14.62
CA HIS A 7 22.91 10.71 13.71
C HIS A 7 21.90 11.84 14.00
N ALA A 8 21.99 12.49 15.16
CA ALA A 8 21.06 13.57 15.51
C ALA A 8 21.27 14.81 14.62
N GLU A 9 22.52 15.18 14.33
CA GLU A 9 22.84 16.32 13.45
C GLU A 9 22.29 16.10 12.04
N GLN A 10 22.52 14.92 11.45
CA GLN A 10 21.98 14.58 10.13
C GLN A 10 20.45 14.59 10.10
N LEU A 11 19.79 14.03 11.13
CA LEU A 11 18.33 14.01 11.16
C LEU A 11 17.72 15.40 11.39
N VAL A 12 18.39 16.28 12.13
CA VAL A 12 17.98 17.69 12.28
C VAL A 12 18.09 18.41 10.94
N ALA A 13 19.19 18.23 10.20
CA ALA A 13 19.35 18.82 8.86
C ALA A 13 18.23 18.37 7.89
N VAL A 14 17.81 17.10 7.95
CA VAL A 14 16.64 16.63 7.19
C VAL A 14 15.36 17.36 7.60
N LEU A 15 15.13 17.59 8.91
CA LEU A 15 13.94 18.31 9.38
C LEU A 15 13.95 19.79 9.00
N GLU A 16 15.13 20.42 8.91
CA GLU A 16 15.30 21.78 8.38
C GLU A 16 14.86 21.84 6.91
N LYS A 17 15.26 20.88 6.07
CA LYS A 17 14.80 20.80 4.67
C LYS A 17 13.28 20.67 4.51
N PHE A 18 12.61 19.98 5.44
CA PHE A 18 11.14 19.95 5.51
C PHE A 18 10.54 21.27 6.03
N ALA A 19 11.25 21.99 6.90
CA ALA A 19 10.83 23.29 7.40
C ALA A 19 10.92 24.37 6.31
N ASP A 20 11.95 24.30 5.47
CA ASP A 20 12.27 25.23 4.39
C ASP A 20 11.35 25.11 3.17
N GLN A 21 10.53 24.04 3.09
CA GLN A 21 9.56 23.91 2.01
C GLN A 21 8.58 25.09 2.00
N PRO A 22 8.38 25.75 0.85
CA PRO A 22 7.70 27.04 0.77
C PRO A 22 6.17 26.95 0.97
N GLN A 23 5.61 25.75 0.83
CA GLN A 23 4.17 25.52 0.90
C GLN A 23 3.85 24.32 1.81
N ARG A 24 2.78 24.45 2.57
CA ARG A 24 2.18 23.39 3.41
C ARG A 24 0.76 23.10 2.94
N LEU A 25 0.22 21.96 3.33
CA LEU A 25 -1.15 21.59 2.99
C LEU A 25 -2.15 22.64 3.49
N GLY A 26 -1.90 23.26 4.64
CA GLY A 26 -2.71 24.34 5.21
C GLY A 26 -2.82 25.59 4.33
N ASP A 27 -1.90 25.80 3.39
CA ASP A 27 -1.90 26.96 2.49
C ASP A 27 -2.87 26.79 1.30
N LEU A 28 -3.29 25.56 1.01
CA LEU A 28 -4.27 25.23 -0.04
C LEU A 28 -5.73 25.42 0.42
N GLN A 29 -6.01 26.47 1.20
CA GLN A 29 -7.34 26.68 1.79
C GLN A 29 -8.42 26.78 0.70
N GLY A 30 -9.46 25.95 0.83
CA GLY A 30 -10.56 25.89 -0.14
C GLY A 30 -10.24 25.07 -1.41
N GLU A 31 -9.05 24.48 -1.53
CA GLU A 31 -8.68 23.59 -2.64
C GLU A 31 -8.70 22.09 -2.25
N TYR A 32 -8.81 21.81 -0.95
CA TYR A 32 -8.97 20.46 -0.42
C TYR A 32 -9.97 20.43 0.74
N PHE A 33 -10.43 19.22 1.05
CA PHE A 33 -11.32 18.94 2.17
C PHE A 33 -10.89 17.64 2.85
N SER A 34 -10.75 17.66 4.18
CA SER A 34 -10.36 16.48 4.96
C SER A 34 -11.41 16.09 6.00
N THR A 35 -11.57 14.79 6.23
CA THR A 35 -12.62 14.28 7.12
C THR A 35 -12.27 12.93 7.74
N VAL A 36 -12.88 12.66 8.90
CA VAL A 36 -12.90 11.34 9.56
C VAL A 36 -14.15 10.52 9.17
N MET A 37 -15.06 11.12 8.40
CA MET A 37 -16.38 10.58 8.04
C MET A 37 -17.19 10.11 9.27
N PHE A 38 -17.39 8.80 9.44
CA PHE A 38 -18.33 8.26 10.42
C PHE A 38 -17.62 7.80 11.70
N ASP A 39 -17.96 8.41 12.83
CA ASP A 39 -17.69 7.84 14.15
C ASP A 39 -18.54 6.59 14.35
N GLU A 40 -17.91 5.44 14.57
CA GLU A 40 -18.57 4.14 14.62
C GLU A 40 -19.66 4.10 15.70
N THR A 41 -19.44 4.77 16.84
CA THR A 41 -20.40 4.75 17.95
C THR A 41 -21.59 5.64 17.65
N ALA A 42 -21.33 6.88 17.20
CA ALA A 42 -22.38 7.82 16.87
C ALA A 42 -23.23 7.36 15.68
N ALA A 43 -22.58 6.89 14.61
CA ALA A 43 -23.21 6.45 13.38
C ALA A 43 -24.04 5.17 13.55
N GLN A 44 -23.68 4.29 14.50
CA GLN A 44 -24.53 3.14 14.84
C GLN A 44 -25.72 3.56 15.70
N ARG A 45 -25.51 4.49 16.65
CA ARG A 45 -26.57 4.97 17.53
C ARG A 45 -27.68 5.73 16.78
N ASP A 46 -27.33 6.50 15.75
CA ASP A 46 -28.28 7.26 14.94
C ASP A 46 -28.82 6.48 13.71
N GLY A 47 -28.39 5.22 13.54
CA GLY A 47 -28.82 4.35 12.45
C GLY A 47 -28.21 4.68 11.08
N THR A 48 -27.12 5.45 11.01
CA THR A 48 -26.38 5.69 9.75
C THR A 48 -25.70 4.41 9.26
N THR A 49 -25.06 3.69 10.17
CA THR A 49 -24.32 2.46 9.89
C THR A 49 -24.70 1.36 10.87
N LYS A 50 -24.40 0.11 10.51
CA LYS A 50 -24.49 -1.02 11.43
C LYS A 50 -23.29 -1.93 11.25
N ARG A 51 -22.84 -2.57 12.34
CA ARG A 51 -21.78 -3.58 12.27
C ARG A 51 -22.34 -4.90 11.75
N GLN A 52 -21.98 -5.26 10.52
CA GLN A 52 -22.36 -6.51 9.88
C GLN A 52 -21.26 -6.90 8.88
N THR A 53 -20.61 -8.04 9.12
CA THR A 53 -19.53 -8.50 8.27
C THR A 53 -20.08 -9.16 7.01
N GLN A 54 -19.84 -8.56 5.85
CA GLN A 54 -20.30 -9.10 4.57
C GLN A 54 -19.47 -8.57 3.39
N TYR A 55 -19.59 -9.23 2.23
CA TYR A 55 -19.24 -8.59 0.96
C TYR A 55 -20.28 -7.52 0.63
N PRO A 56 -19.85 -6.29 0.27
CA PRO A 56 -20.77 -5.25 -0.16
C PRO A 56 -21.34 -5.58 -1.56
N ASP A 57 -22.59 -5.18 -1.83
CA ASP A 57 -23.18 -5.35 -3.16
C ASP A 57 -22.59 -4.39 -4.20
N ASN A 58 -22.11 -3.23 -3.73
CA ASN A 58 -21.51 -2.20 -4.56
C ASN A 58 -20.63 -1.25 -3.73
N ALA A 59 -19.86 -0.42 -4.43
CA ALA A 59 -18.95 0.58 -3.87
C ALA A 59 -19.56 1.44 -2.74
N SER A 60 -20.82 1.84 -2.85
CA SER A 60 -21.48 2.74 -1.87
C SER A 60 -21.79 2.08 -0.54
N GLN A 61 -21.84 0.74 -0.49
CA GLN A 61 -22.01 0.00 0.75
C GLN A 61 -20.69 -0.29 1.46
N TRP A 62 -19.54 -0.08 0.79
CA TRP A 62 -18.26 -0.42 1.37
C TRP A 62 -17.76 0.70 2.28
N ILE A 63 -17.82 0.43 3.59
CA ILE A 63 -17.28 1.31 4.63
C ILE A 63 -15.91 0.76 5.06
N LEU A 64 -14.86 1.41 4.61
CA LEU A 64 -13.46 1.07 4.82
C LEU A 64 -13.03 1.27 6.27
N SER A 65 -12.03 0.48 6.66
CA SER A 65 -11.35 0.52 7.96
C SER A 65 -9.85 0.25 7.79
N GLY A 66 -9.04 0.62 8.79
CA GLY A 66 -7.58 0.61 8.70
C GLY A 66 -6.94 -0.67 8.14
N PRO A 67 -7.36 -1.89 8.52
CA PRO A 67 -6.78 -3.13 8.00
C PRO A 67 -6.97 -3.35 6.49
N HIS A 68 -7.96 -2.73 5.86
CA HIS A 68 -8.25 -2.94 4.44
C HIS A 68 -7.15 -2.45 3.52
N PHE A 69 -6.35 -1.47 3.95
CA PHE A 69 -5.29 -0.90 3.14
C PHE A 69 -3.95 -0.85 3.87
N PHE A 70 -2.88 -0.79 3.09
CA PHE A 70 -1.52 -0.51 3.52
C PHE A 70 -0.87 0.49 2.57
N VAL A 71 0.41 0.79 2.76
CA VAL A 71 1.14 1.79 1.95
C VAL A 71 1.03 1.47 0.46
N GLY A 72 0.38 2.37 -0.29
CA GLY A 72 0.12 2.22 -1.73
C GLY A 72 -0.71 0.99 -2.09
N THR A 73 -1.37 0.34 -1.12
CA THR A 73 -2.07 -0.94 -1.28
C THR A 73 -3.51 -0.82 -0.80
N PRO A 74 -4.44 -0.35 -1.64
CA PRO A 74 -5.85 -0.20 -1.26
C PRO A 74 -6.58 -1.48 -0.85
N PHE A 75 -6.15 -2.63 -1.39
CA PHE A 75 -6.71 -3.95 -1.11
C PHE A 75 -5.66 -4.83 -0.40
N TYR A 76 -5.37 -4.52 0.85
CA TYR A 76 -4.37 -5.21 1.67
C TYR A 76 -4.92 -6.45 2.37
N LYS A 77 -6.03 -6.31 3.11
CA LYS A 77 -6.67 -7.41 3.84
C LYS A 77 -8.18 -7.35 3.74
N THR A 78 -8.81 -8.49 3.95
CA THR A 78 -10.26 -8.61 4.14
C THR A 78 -10.58 -9.21 5.50
N PRO A 79 -11.63 -8.76 6.20
CA PRO A 79 -12.17 -9.45 7.35
C PRO A 79 -12.53 -10.90 7.02
N ARG A 80 -12.32 -11.80 7.97
CA ARG A 80 -12.95 -13.13 7.96
C ARG A 80 -14.45 -13.01 8.13
N ALA A 81 -15.21 -13.98 7.63
CA ALA A 81 -16.68 -14.01 7.81
C ALA A 81 -17.09 -13.83 9.29
N ASN A 82 -16.36 -14.49 10.20
CA ASN A 82 -16.45 -14.25 11.64
C ASN A 82 -15.31 -13.32 12.09
N CYS A 83 -15.56 -12.02 12.11
CA CYS A 83 -14.58 -11.01 12.52
C CYS A 83 -14.85 -10.54 13.97
N THR A 84 -14.14 -11.13 14.93
CA THR A 84 -14.28 -10.83 16.38
C THR A 84 -13.07 -10.13 16.95
N LEU A 85 -11.88 -10.55 16.53
CA LEU A 85 -10.59 -10.02 16.96
C LEU A 85 -10.01 -9.08 15.90
N ASN A 86 -9.08 -8.22 16.32
CA ASN A 86 -8.31 -7.38 15.42
C ASN A 86 -7.41 -8.19 14.45
N SER A 87 -7.14 -9.47 14.78
CA SER A 87 -6.40 -10.42 13.96
C SER A 87 -7.25 -11.20 12.95
N ASP A 88 -8.58 -11.06 12.98
CA ASP A 88 -9.49 -11.81 12.11
C ASP A 88 -9.58 -11.18 10.70
N TYR A 89 -8.40 -11.03 10.08
CA TYR A 89 -8.20 -10.49 8.74
C TYR A 89 -7.17 -11.34 8.00
N ASP A 90 -7.46 -11.64 6.74
CA ASP A 90 -6.56 -12.40 5.87
C ASP A 90 -5.99 -11.49 4.78
N CYS A 91 -4.72 -11.72 4.42
CA CYS A 91 -4.03 -10.98 3.36
C CYS A 91 -4.62 -11.33 1.99
N LEU A 92 -4.75 -10.32 1.13
CA LEU A 92 -5.28 -10.50 -0.21
C LEU A 92 -4.17 -10.79 -1.22
N ASP A 93 -4.42 -11.76 -2.11
CA ASP A 93 -3.50 -12.12 -3.20
C ASP A 93 -3.84 -11.32 -4.47
N LEU A 94 -3.17 -10.18 -4.63
CA LEU A 94 -3.40 -9.22 -5.72
C LEU A 94 -3.25 -9.83 -7.13
N LEU A 95 -2.42 -10.86 -7.30
CA LEU A 95 -2.22 -11.52 -8.60
C LEU A 95 -3.50 -12.18 -9.11
N THR A 96 -4.41 -12.49 -8.21
CA THR A 96 -5.54 -13.38 -8.50
C THR A 96 -6.88 -12.77 -8.13
N LEU A 97 -6.92 -11.58 -7.52
CA LEU A 97 -8.16 -10.84 -7.27
C LEU A 97 -8.87 -10.54 -8.60
N PRO A 98 -10.21 -10.67 -8.66
CA PRO A 98 -11.03 -10.16 -9.75
C PRO A 98 -10.85 -8.65 -9.99
N ASP A 99 -11.08 -8.20 -11.21
CA ASP A 99 -10.94 -6.78 -11.60
C ASP A 99 -12.06 -5.88 -11.02
N ASP A 100 -13.13 -6.47 -10.50
CA ASP A 100 -14.28 -5.81 -9.85
C ASP A 100 -14.37 -6.15 -8.35
N TYR A 101 -13.29 -6.67 -7.78
CA TYR A 101 -13.28 -7.15 -6.40
C TYR A 101 -13.55 -6.04 -5.38
N LEU A 102 -14.46 -6.33 -4.43
CA LEU A 102 -14.69 -5.56 -3.22
C LEU A 102 -14.43 -6.45 -1.98
N PRO A 103 -13.56 -6.04 -1.03
CA PRO A 103 -13.34 -6.78 0.21
C PRO A 103 -14.60 -6.88 1.06
N ARG A 104 -14.65 -7.85 1.99
CA ARG A 104 -15.64 -7.77 3.07
C ARG A 104 -15.47 -6.45 3.82
N THR A 105 -16.55 -5.90 4.33
CA THR A 105 -16.52 -4.82 5.34
C THR A 105 -17.17 -5.31 6.62
N ASN A 106 -16.79 -4.71 7.74
CA ASN A 106 -17.45 -4.92 9.03
C ASN A 106 -18.61 -3.93 9.28
N TYR A 107 -18.75 -2.90 8.45
CA TYR A 107 -19.76 -1.86 8.60
C TYR A 107 -20.45 -1.59 7.27
N ILE A 108 -21.77 -1.48 7.30
CA ILE A 108 -22.58 -1.15 6.13
C ILE A 108 -23.58 -0.02 6.46
N PRO A 109 -24.09 0.71 5.46
CA PRO A 109 -25.20 1.64 5.66
C PRO A 109 -26.40 0.96 6.32
N ALA A 110 -27.07 1.66 7.24
CA ALA A 110 -28.25 1.17 7.97
C ALA A 110 -29.52 2.01 7.77
N CYS A 111 -29.45 3.01 6.89
CA CYS A 111 -30.57 3.81 6.43
C CYS A 111 -30.71 3.71 4.89
N ASP A 112 -31.76 4.33 4.33
CA ASP A 112 -31.91 4.41 2.89
C ASP A 112 -30.82 5.28 2.23
N ALA A 113 -30.70 5.16 0.91
CA ALA A 113 -29.64 5.82 0.15
C ALA A 113 -29.72 7.36 0.19
N GLU A 114 -30.92 7.93 0.33
CA GLU A 114 -31.12 9.38 0.38
C GLU A 114 -30.65 9.93 1.73
N GLU A 115 -31.05 9.29 2.82
CA GLU A 115 -30.64 9.65 4.17
C GLU A 115 -29.13 9.41 4.38
N TYR A 116 -28.59 8.31 3.85
CA TYR A 116 -27.14 8.07 3.88
C TYR A 116 -26.37 9.14 3.11
N ALA A 117 -26.86 9.53 1.93
CA ALA A 117 -26.29 10.61 1.14
C ALA A 117 -26.39 11.97 1.85
N ARG A 118 -27.48 12.23 2.60
CA ARG A 118 -27.65 13.45 3.40
C ARG A 118 -26.64 13.52 4.56
N ARG A 119 -26.32 12.39 5.18
CA ARG A 119 -25.36 12.28 6.29
C ARG A 119 -23.89 12.21 5.83
N THR A 120 -23.67 11.96 4.54
CA THR A 120 -22.33 11.93 3.96
C THR A 120 -21.76 13.37 3.89
N PRO A 121 -20.54 13.63 4.43
CA PRO A 121 -19.91 14.94 4.33
C PRO A 121 -19.76 15.41 2.89
N ARG A 122 -19.87 16.73 2.68
CA ARG A 122 -19.67 17.39 1.39
C ARG A 122 -18.36 18.18 1.41
N VAL A 123 -17.74 18.31 0.25
CA VAL A 123 -16.55 19.14 0.09
C VAL A 123 -16.88 20.62 0.32
N SER A 124 -15.86 21.46 0.50
CA SER A 124 -16.03 22.89 0.80
C SER A 124 -16.21 23.77 -0.45
N TRP A 125 -16.32 23.18 -1.64
CA TRP A 125 -16.42 23.90 -2.91
C TRP A 125 -17.56 23.39 -3.79
N THR A 126 -17.99 24.24 -4.72
CA THR A 126 -18.98 23.90 -5.74
C THR A 126 -18.28 23.82 -7.09
N GLU A 127 -18.50 22.72 -7.83
CA GLU A 127 -17.97 22.55 -9.18
C GLU A 127 -18.71 23.48 -10.17
N PRO A 128 -18.07 23.91 -11.27
CA PRO A 128 -18.74 24.69 -12.31
C PRO A 128 -19.99 23.97 -12.83
N GLY A 129 -21.15 24.64 -12.77
CA GLY A 129 -22.43 24.11 -13.25
C GLY A 129 -23.21 23.27 -12.22
N GLU A 130 -22.74 23.16 -10.98
CA GLU A 130 -23.47 22.51 -9.88
C GLU A 130 -24.09 23.56 -8.94
N ASP A 131 -25.26 23.25 -8.38
CA ASP A 131 -25.95 24.15 -7.45
C ASP A 131 -25.45 24.04 -6.00
N GLN A 132 -24.78 22.93 -5.66
CA GLN A 132 -24.32 22.63 -4.31
C GLN A 132 -22.99 21.84 -4.31
N PRO A 133 -22.19 21.95 -3.24
CA PRO A 133 -21.00 21.13 -3.07
C PRO A 133 -21.30 19.64 -3.15
N LYS A 134 -20.48 18.87 -3.86
CA LYS A 134 -20.64 17.42 -3.99
C LYS A 134 -20.28 16.67 -2.70
N LYS A 135 -20.79 15.46 -2.54
CA LYS A 135 -20.40 14.57 -1.45
C LYS A 135 -18.93 14.22 -1.59
N VAL A 136 -18.23 14.10 -0.47
CA VAL A 136 -16.81 13.74 -0.45
C VAL A 136 -16.58 12.36 -1.10
N THR A 137 -17.58 11.46 -1.03
CA THR A 137 -17.57 10.13 -1.66
C THR A 137 -17.59 10.19 -3.20
N GLU A 138 -17.88 11.33 -3.81
CA GLU A 138 -17.90 11.50 -5.28
C GLU A 138 -16.51 11.82 -5.87
N TYR A 139 -15.49 11.95 -5.00
CA TYR A 139 -14.09 12.21 -5.36
C TYR A 139 -13.21 10.97 -5.16
N TYR A 140 -12.06 10.91 -5.81
CA TYR A 140 -10.96 10.07 -5.34
C TYR A 140 -10.30 10.78 -4.14
N ARG A 141 -9.88 10.02 -3.14
CA ARG A 141 -9.32 10.59 -1.91
C ARG A 141 -8.05 9.91 -1.50
N LEU A 142 -7.12 10.64 -0.90
CA LEU A 142 -6.04 10.02 -0.13
C LEU A 142 -6.65 9.58 1.20
N VAL A 143 -6.62 8.29 1.51
CA VAL A 143 -7.01 7.76 2.83
C VAL A 143 -5.77 7.31 3.59
N PHE A 144 -5.74 7.59 4.89
CA PHE A 144 -4.66 7.15 5.78
C PHE A 144 -5.18 6.79 7.17
N ARG A 145 -4.40 5.96 7.88
CA ARG A 145 -4.76 5.56 9.25
C ARG A 145 -4.57 6.75 10.19
N LYS A 146 -5.59 7.02 11.00
CA LYS A 146 -5.55 8.09 12.00
C LYS A 146 -4.52 7.79 13.09
N MET A 147 -4.51 6.56 13.61
CA MET A 147 -3.59 6.13 14.66
C MET A 147 -2.21 5.79 14.09
N LEU A 148 -1.16 6.38 14.67
CA LEU A 148 0.22 6.26 14.23
C LEU A 148 0.99 5.22 15.05
N SER A 149 1.51 4.18 14.40
CA SER A 149 2.31 3.14 15.05
C SER A 149 3.79 3.53 15.08
N GLN A 150 4.21 4.21 16.15
CA GLN A 150 5.59 4.72 16.28
C GLN A 150 6.64 3.58 16.30
N SER A 151 6.29 2.41 16.85
CA SER A 151 7.14 1.21 16.86
C SER A 151 6.86 0.24 15.71
N GLY A 152 5.97 0.60 14.79
CA GLY A 152 5.56 -0.25 13.67
C GLY A 152 6.59 -0.32 12.55
N GLU A 153 6.30 -1.18 11.58
CA GLU A 153 7.04 -1.26 10.31
C GLU A 153 6.96 0.07 9.54
N ARG A 154 5.75 0.63 9.47
CA ARG A 154 5.42 1.91 8.87
C ARG A 154 4.55 2.70 9.84
N THR A 155 4.75 4.02 9.91
CA THR A 155 3.94 4.92 10.75
C THR A 155 2.83 5.55 9.92
N LEU A 156 3.19 5.98 8.70
CA LEU A 156 2.30 6.64 7.76
C LEU A 156 1.78 5.61 6.75
N ILE A 157 0.59 5.10 7.01
CA ILE A 157 -0.05 4.07 6.18
C ILE A 157 -1.18 4.73 5.40
N SER A 158 -1.08 4.70 4.08
CA SER A 158 -1.97 5.41 3.16
C SER A 158 -2.19 4.70 1.83
N SER A 159 -3.29 5.03 1.17
CA SER A 159 -3.59 4.63 -0.22
C SER A 159 -4.63 5.57 -0.84
N ILE A 160 -4.89 5.45 -2.14
CA ILE A 160 -5.99 6.17 -2.79
C ILE A 160 -7.28 5.39 -2.61
N GLU A 161 -8.29 6.02 -2.05
CA GLU A 161 -9.65 5.52 -1.91
C GLU A 161 -10.50 5.91 -3.14
N PRO A 162 -11.18 4.94 -3.79
CA PRO A 162 -12.10 5.18 -4.89
C PRO A 162 -13.33 6.02 -4.55
N LYS A 163 -14.00 6.46 -5.62
CA LYS A 163 -15.34 7.05 -5.56
C LYS A 163 -16.36 6.02 -5.04
N GLY A 164 -17.42 6.50 -4.40
CA GLY A 164 -18.48 5.69 -3.79
C GLY A 164 -18.14 5.17 -2.40
N PHE A 165 -16.85 4.94 -2.11
CA PHE A 165 -16.44 4.36 -0.83
C PHE A 165 -16.57 5.36 0.30
N SER A 166 -16.77 4.86 1.52
CA SER A 166 -16.71 5.67 2.75
C SER A 166 -15.76 5.00 3.74
N HIS A 167 -15.44 5.66 4.85
CA HIS A 167 -14.61 5.06 5.88
C HIS A 167 -15.08 5.43 7.29
N ILE A 168 -14.58 4.68 8.28
CA ILE A 168 -14.81 4.94 9.69
C ILE A 168 -13.77 5.91 10.27
N PHE A 169 -14.01 6.42 11.48
CA PHE A 169 -13.24 7.45 12.17
C PHE A 169 -11.78 7.09 12.49
N SER A 170 -11.45 5.80 12.51
CA SER A 170 -10.06 5.33 12.62
C SER A 170 -9.22 5.64 11.36
N CYS A 171 -9.85 6.14 10.30
CA CYS A 171 -9.22 6.65 9.09
C CYS A 171 -9.50 8.15 8.94
N VAL A 172 -8.62 8.82 8.19
CA VAL A 172 -8.82 10.17 7.71
C VAL A 172 -8.66 10.15 6.20
N SER A 173 -9.50 10.88 5.48
CA SER A 173 -9.34 11.08 4.05
C SER A 173 -9.23 12.54 3.66
N VAL A 174 -8.61 12.80 2.51
CA VAL A 174 -8.42 14.12 1.91
C VAL A 174 -8.86 14.08 0.45
N ALA A 175 -9.85 14.90 0.10
CA ALA A 175 -10.28 15.16 -1.26
C ALA A 175 -9.64 16.46 -1.78
N PHE A 176 -9.31 16.50 -3.06
CA PHE A 176 -8.72 17.68 -3.72
C PHE A 176 -9.58 18.11 -4.91
N LYS A 177 -9.59 19.42 -5.20
CA LYS A 177 -10.07 19.96 -6.48
C LYS A 177 -9.20 19.49 -7.65
N ASN A 178 -7.88 19.60 -7.49
CA ASN A 178 -6.91 19.17 -8.49
C ASN A 178 -6.42 17.75 -8.19
N ILE A 179 -6.56 16.86 -9.16
CA ILE A 179 -6.12 15.46 -9.08
C ILE A 179 -4.61 15.32 -8.98
N GLU A 180 -3.83 16.24 -9.53
CA GLU A 180 -2.37 16.26 -9.42
C GLU A 180 -1.94 16.41 -7.95
N LYS A 181 -2.64 17.25 -7.17
CA LYS A 181 -2.39 17.41 -5.73
C LYS A 181 -2.72 16.14 -4.94
N LEU A 182 -3.74 15.38 -5.36
CA LEU A 182 -4.00 14.05 -4.80
C LEU A 182 -2.81 13.11 -5.07
N ILE A 183 -2.28 13.07 -6.30
CA ILE A 183 -1.15 12.20 -6.66
C ILE A 183 0.14 12.60 -5.94
N GLU A 184 0.47 13.90 -5.91
CA GLU A 184 1.63 14.46 -5.20
C GLU A 184 1.59 14.09 -3.71
N LEU A 185 0.48 14.38 -3.02
CA LEU A 185 0.38 14.08 -1.59
C LEU A 185 0.38 12.57 -1.32
N THR A 186 -0.19 11.79 -2.23
CA THR A 186 -0.13 10.32 -2.14
C THR A 186 1.31 9.81 -2.24
N ALA A 187 2.11 10.33 -3.18
CA ALA A 187 3.54 10.00 -3.29
C ALA A 187 4.28 10.29 -1.99
N LEU A 188 4.06 11.49 -1.42
CA LEU A 188 4.63 11.88 -0.14
C LEU A 188 4.27 10.89 0.95
N PHE A 189 2.99 10.56 1.11
CA PHE A 189 2.52 9.68 2.18
C PHE A 189 3.00 8.23 2.03
N MET A 190 3.37 7.83 0.82
CA MET A 190 3.92 6.49 0.56
C MET A 190 5.42 6.40 0.87
N SER A 191 6.13 7.53 0.81
CA SER A 191 7.57 7.61 1.04
C SER A 191 7.97 7.48 2.52
N VAL A 192 9.10 6.82 2.76
CA VAL A 192 9.75 6.77 4.09
C VAL A 192 10.23 8.14 4.56
N THR A 193 10.46 9.10 3.68
CA THR A 193 10.90 10.45 4.06
C THR A 193 9.77 11.19 4.79
N SER A 194 8.55 11.17 4.25
CA SER A 194 7.39 11.77 4.92
C SER A 194 6.90 10.93 6.10
N ASP A 195 7.04 9.60 6.04
CA ASP A 195 6.80 8.75 7.20
C ASP A 195 7.75 9.14 8.35
N PHE A 196 9.04 9.38 8.06
CA PHE A 196 10.00 9.90 9.03
C PHE A 196 9.58 11.27 9.58
N TYR A 197 9.18 12.21 8.73
CA TYR A 197 8.68 13.52 9.18
C TYR A 197 7.50 13.36 10.15
N VAL A 198 6.51 12.54 9.82
CA VAL A 198 5.36 12.30 10.71
C VAL A 198 5.80 11.60 12.00
N LYS A 199 6.70 10.63 11.90
CA LYS A 199 7.24 9.87 13.04
C LYS A 199 8.00 10.77 14.02
N SER A 200 8.80 11.71 13.52
CA SER A 200 9.59 12.64 14.34
C SER A 200 8.74 13.58 15.19
N THR A 201 7.47 13.82 14.81
CA THR A 201 6.52 14.61 15.62
C THR A 201 6.13 13.94 16.94
N GLY A 202 6.33 12.62 17.07
CA GLY A 202 5.95 11.84 18.24
C GLY A 202 4.44 11.76 18.50
N LYS A 203 3.60 12.18 17.54
CA LYS A 203 2.14 12.21 17.69
C LYS A 203 1.56 10.79 17.65
N ALA A 204 0.55 10.55 18.49
CA ALA A 204 -0.20 9.29 18.47
C ALA A 204 -1.26 9.25 17.35
N ASN A 205 -1.73 10.42 16.90
CA ASN A 205 -2.77 10.52 15.88
C ASN A 205 -2.42 11.58 14.83
N LEU A 206 -2.65 11.24 13.56
CA LEU A 206 -2.64 12.18 12.44
C LEU A 206 -4.09 12.57 12.14
N THR A 207 -4.47 13.80 12.53
CA THR A 207 -5.84 14.31 12.39
C THR A 207 -5.95 15.29 11.22
N PRO A 208 -7.17 15.63 10.76
CA PRO A 208 -7.40 16.72 9.80
C PRO A 208 -6.68 18.03 10.14
N GLY A 209 -6.57 18.38 11.43
CA GLY A 209 -5.83 19.56 11.87
C GLY A 209 -4.31 19.40 11.77
N GLU A 210 -3.77 18.22 12.06
CA GLU A 210 -2.31 18.00 12.03
C GLU A 210 -1.77 17.93 10.61
N ILE A 211 -2.55 17.41 9.65
CA ILE A 211 -2.10 17.35 8.24
C ILE A 211 -1.89 18.73 7.62
N THR A 212 -2.51 19.79 8.16
CA THR A 212 -2.33 21.16 7.67
C THR A 212 -0.88 21.64 7.73
N LYS A 213 -0.07 21.06 8.62
CA LYS A 213 1.35 21.42 8.78
C LYS A 213 2.28 20.66 7.85
N LEU A 214 1.77 19.64 7.16
CA LEU A 214 2.59 18.81 6.29
C LEU A 214 3.12 19.65 5.13
N PRO A 215 4.44 19.64 4.89
CA PRO A 215 5.02 20.31 3.74
C PRO A 215 4.54 19.63 2.45
N LEU A 216 4.31 20.43 1.43
CA LEU A 216 4.05 19.97 0.07
C LEU A 216 5.32 20.07 -0.73
N LEU A 217 5.55 19.07 -1.59
CA LEU A 217 6.62 19.07 -2.56
C LEU A 217 6.05 19.10 -3.95
N ASN A 218 6.74 19.80 -4.85
CA ASN A 218 6.46 19.68 -6.25
C ASN A 218 7.01 18.34 -6.77
N LEU A 219 6.15 17.35 -6.85
CA LEU A 219 6.43 16.02 -7.42
C LEU A 219 5.75 15.83 -8.77
N GLN A 220 5.46 16.92 -9.48
CA GLN A 220 4.81 16.89 -10.78
C GLN A 220 5.75 16.30 -11.84
N SER A 221 5.76 14.98 -11.90
CA SER A 221 6.53 14.21 -12.86
C SER A 221 5.73 12.96 -13.25
N SER A 222 5.80 12.60 -14.53
CA SER A 222 5.26 11.35 -15.06
C SER A 222 5.90 10.14 -14.36
N VAL A 223 7.16 10.26 -13.93
CA VAL A 223 7.94 9.23 -13.22
C VAL A 223 7.28 8.86 -11.88
N VAL A 224 6.93 9.86 -11.06
CA VAL A 224 6.27 9.67 -9.76
C VAL A 224 4.82 9.23 -9.96
N SER A 225 4.10 9.93 -10.84
CA SER A 225 2.67 9.71 -11.09
C SER A 225 2.40 8.29 -11.56
N THR A 226 3.20 7.77 -12.50
CA THR A 226 3.05 6.39 -13.00
C THR A 226 3.18 5.37 -11.87
N ARG A 227 4.13 5.54 -10.94
CA ARG A 227 4.37 4.61 -9.82
C ARG A 227 3.24 4.67 -8.80
N VAL A 228 2.78 5.87 -8.43
CA VAL A 228 1.64 6.06 -7.52
C VAL A 228 0.37 5.44 -8.09
N LEU A 229 0.06 5.73 -9.35
CA LEU A 229 -1.13 5.21 -10.03
C LEU A 229 -1.06 3.70 -10.18
N SER A 230 0.09 3.15 -10.58
CA SER A 230 0.26 1.70 -10.77
C SER A 230 0.20 0.92 -9.45
N LEU A 231 0.59 1.53 -8.32
CA LEU A 231 0.45 0.92 -6.99
C LEU A 231 -1.01 0.89 -6.52
N ASN A 232 -1.78 1.96 -6.78
CA ASN A 232 -3.13 2.12 -6.24
C ASN A 232 -4.24 1.62 -7.18
N SER A 233 -4.09 1.68 -8.49
CA SER A 233 -5.18 1.45 -9.47
C SER A 233 -5.47 -0.04 -9.69
N LEU A 234 -5.81 -0.77 -8.62
CA LEU A 234 -5.85 -2.24 -8.60
C LEU A 234 -7.11 -2.85 -9.22
N ASN A 235 -8.21 -2.11 -9.34
CA ASN A 235 -9.48 -2.64 -9.84
C ASN A 235 -10.21 -1.58 -10.70
N ILE A 236 -11.38 -1.94 -11.23
CA ILE A 236 -12.17 -1.12 -12.15
C ILE A 236 -12.67 0.20 -11.55
N ASP A 237 -12.73 0.32 -10.22
CA ASP A 237 -13.14 1.56 -9.54
C ASP A 237 -12.12 2.69 -9.72
N TYR A 238 -10.89 2.37 -10.15
CA TYR A 238 -9.84 3.33 -10.47
C TYR A 238 -9.79 3.76 -11.94
N LYS A 239 -10.64 3.20 -12.81
CA LYS A 239 -10.56 3.44 -14.26
C LYS A 239 -10.56 4.94 -14.62
N SER A 240 -11.41 5.72 -13.94
CA SER A 240 -11.53 7.15 -14.23
C SER A 240 -10.35 7.95 -13.71
N LEU A 241 -9.79 7.58 -12.55
CA LEU A 241 -8.55 8.18 -12.03
C LEU A 241 -7.40 7.92 -13.01
N TRP A 242 -7.22 6.65 -13.40
CA TRP A 242 -6.17 6.25 -14.34
C TRP A 242 -6.26 7.02 -15.65
N GLN A 243 -7.44 7.02 -16.28
CA GLN A 243 -7.67 7.72 -17.55
C GLN A 243 -7.41 9.23 -17.44
N SER A 244 -7.81 9.86 -16.33
CA SER A 244 -7.60 11.31 -16.14
C SER A 244 -6.16 11.70 -15.89
N CYS A 245 -5.31 10.76 -15.45
CA CYS A 245 -3.92 11.03 -15.11
C CYS A 245 -2.92 10.41 -16.10
N TYR A 246 -3.35 9.55 -17.02
CA TYR A 246 -2.46 8.91 -17.98
C TYR A 246 -1.80 9.97 -18.88
N GLN A 247 -0.49 9.82 -19.07
CA GLN A 247 0.31 10.61 -19.98
C GLN A 247 1.16 9.67 -20.84
N PRO A 248 1.40 9.95 -22.14
CA PRO A 248 2.21 9.10 -23.01
C PRO A 248 3.62 8.81 -22.48
N GLU A 249 4.18 9.73 -21.68
CA GLU A 249 5.49 9.62 -21.02
C GLU A 249 5.56 8.46 -20.03
N PHE A 250 4.41 7.92 -19.60
CA PHE A 250 4.32 6.72 -18.75
C PHE A 250 4.96 5.52 -19.46
N ASN A 251 4.82 5.43 -20.79
CA ASN A 251 5.37 4.33 -21.59
C ASN A 251 6.89 4.43 -21.80
N GLN A 252 7.50 5.57 -21.49
CA GLN A 252 8.94 5.79 -21.60
C GLN A 252 9.67 5.48 -20.29
N GLN A 253 8.92 5.28 -19.21
CA GLN A 253 9.46 4.95 -17.90
C GLN A 253 10.13 3.58 -17.91
N ARG A 254 11.13 3.42 -17.03
CA ARG A 254 11.80 2.15 -16.78
C ARG A 254 12.03 1.94 -15.30
N TRP A 255 12.24 0.68 -14.92
CA TRP A 255 12.71 0.33 -13.59
C TRP A 255 14.16 0.79 -13.43
N SER A 256 14.52 1.23 -12.23
CA SER A 256 15.92 1.51 -11.89
C SER A 256 16.77 0.25 -11.83
N ARG A 257 16.16 -0.93 -11.64
CA ARG A 257 16.84 -2.24 -11.64
C ARG A 257 16.45 -3.09 -12.84
N ASP A 258 17.45 -3.74 -13.41
CA ASP A 258 17.29 -4.80 -14.40
C ASP A 258 17.37 -6.17 -13.71
N LEU A 259 16.22 -6.70 -13.30
CA LEU A 259 16.10 -7.98 -12.62
C LEU A 259 14.92 -8.79 -13.19
N PRO A 260 15.01 -10.14 -13.24
CA PRO A 260 13.93 -11.00 -13.78
C PRO A 260 12.58 -10.84 -13.07
N GLN A 261 12.58 -10.51 -11.77
CA GLN A 261 11.38 -10.32 -10.95
C GLN A 261 10.63 -9.03 -11.28
N LEU A 262 11.25 -8.15 -12.07
CA LEU A 262 10.65 -6.91 -12.55
C LEU A 262 10.25 -7.09 -14.03
N PRO A 263 8.95 -6.98 -14.35
CA PRO A 263 8.52 -7.01 -15.74
C PRO A 263 9.04 -5.77 -16.48
N GLN A 264 10.08 -5.96 -17.29
CA GLN A 264 10.76 -4.87 -17.99
C GLN A 264 9.86 -4.18 -19.02
N SER A 265 8.88 -4.90 -19.56
CA SER A 265 7.87 -4.35 -20.47
C SER A 265 6.67 -3.68 -19.77
N PHE A 266 6.63 -3.64 -18.44
CA PHE A 266 5.48 -3.12 -17.69
C PHE A 266 5.08 -1.71 -18.15
N PHE A 267 6.02 -0.77 -18.11
CA PHE A 267 5.77 0.61 -18.50
C PHE A 267 5.40 0.74 -19.98
N ALA A 268 6.15 0.07 -20.85
CA ALA A 268 5.90 0.08 -22.29
C ALA A 268 4.49 -0.43 -22.66
N ASN A 269 3.93 -1.35 -21.87
CA ASN A 269 2.61 -1.94 -22.08
C ASN A 269 1.45 -1.18 -21.40
N LEU A 270 1.72 -0.04 -20.74
CA LEU A 270 0.66 0.78 -20.15
C LEU A 270 -0.24 1.39 -21.24
N THR A 271 -1.53 1.50 -20.94
CA THR A 271 -2.55 2.00 -21.88
C THR A 271 -3.31 3.19 -21.30
N PRO A 272 -3.87 4.09 -22.12
CA PRO A 272 -4.71 5.20 -21.63
C PRO A 272 -5.98 4.73 -20.92
N HIS A 273 -6.56 3.62 -21.39
CA HIS A 273 -7.70 2.97 -20.74
C HIS A 273 -7.18 1.98 -19.71
N TRP A 274 -7.75 2.00 -18.51
CA TRP A 274 -7.35 1.05 -17.47
C TRP A 274 -7.63 -0.39 -17.92
N GLN A 275 -6.62 -1.23 -17.78
CA GLN A 275 -6.70 -2.68 -17.86
C GLN A 275 -5.95 -3.28 -16.66
N ARG A 276 -6.13 -4.59 -16.42
CA ARG A 276 -5.51 -5.29 -15.29
C ARG A 276 -4.00 -5.02 -15.17
N ASP A 277 -3.30 -5.04 -16.29
CA ASP A 277 -1.84 -4.88 -16.37
C ASP A 277 -1.36 -3.43 -16.20
N CYS A 278 -2.27 -2.46 -16.02
CA CYS A 278 -1.91 -1.09 -15.62
C CYS A 278 -1.46 -0.99 -14.15
N ALA A 279 -1.66 -2.02 -13.33
CA ALA A 279 -1.33 -1.97 -11.92
C ALA A 279 -0.41 -3.10 -11.45
N LEU A 280 0.52 -2.74 -10.57
CA LEU A 280 1.55 -3.61 -10.00
C LEU A 280 0.93 -4.57 -8.99
N ARG A 281 1.04 -5.88 -9.25
CA ARG A 281 0.42 -6.94 -8.42
C ARG A 281 1.41 -7.86 -7.73
N THR A 282 2.59 -8.07 -8.31
CA THR A 282 3.64 -8.87 -7.68
C THR A 282 4.23 -8.12 -6.48
N ASP A 283 4.55 -8.86 -5.43
CA ASP A 283 5.09 -8.27 -4.20
C ASP A 283 6.39 -7.49 -4.47
N TYR A 284 7.26 -8.03 -5.32
CA TYR A 284 8.56 -7.45 -5.64
C TYR A 284 8.43 -6.14 -6.44
N SER A 285 7.59 -6.09 -7.48
CA SER A 285 7.44 -4.85 -8.27
C SER A 285 6.78 -3.75 -7.44
N ARG A 286 5.86 -4.10 -6.54
CA ARG A 286 5.27 -3.14 -5.59
C ARG A 286 6.31 -2.62 -4.61
N ARG A 287 7.16 -3.50 -4.06
CA ARG A 287 8.30 -3.10 -3.22
C ARG A 287 9.23 -2.16 -3.98
N GLN A 288 9.63 -2.50 -5.21
CA GLN A 288 10.54 -1.70 -6.01
C GLN A 288 9.97 -0.31 -6.32
N ALA A 289 8.69 -0.21 -6.67
CA ALA A 289 8.04 1.08 -6.89
C ALA A 289 8.05 1.96 -5.63
N LEU A 290 7.88 1.37 -4.43
CA LEU A 290 8.00 2.13 -3.17
C LEU A 290 9.44 2.61 -2.92
N VAL A 291 10.45 1.76 -3.17
CA VAL A 291 11.87 2.15 -3.10
C VAL A 291 12.17 3.33 -4.03
N GLU A 292 11.65 3.30 -5.25
CA GLU A 292 11.84 4.38 -6.22
C GLU A 292 11.11 5.66 -5.80
N ILE A 293 9.91 5.56 -5.23
CA ILE A 293 9.19 6.71 -4.65
C ILE A 293 9.96 7.32 -3.47
N ASP A 294 10.59 6.49 -2.63
CA ASP A 294 11.42 6.96 -1.52
C ASP A 294 12.58 7.84 -2.03
N VAL A 295 13.28 7.38 -3.08
CA VAL A 295 14.37 8.14 -3.73
C VAL A 295 13.88 9.41 -4.41
N LEU A 296 12.82 9.33 -5.21
CA LEU A 296 12.26 10.49 -5.92
C LEU A 296 11.82 11.58 -4.93
N THR A 297 11.20 11.17 -3.82
CA THR A 297 10.78 12.11 -2.78
C THR A 297 11.99 12.69 -2.03
N ALA A 298 13.03 11.88 -1.77
CA ALA A 298 14.25 12.34 -1.12
C ALA A 298 15.01 13.35 -1.99
N GLN A 299 15.11 13.12 -3.30
CA GLN A 299 15.73 14.06 -4.24
C GLN A 299 14.93 15.37 -4.33
N ALA A 300 13.59 15.30 -4.37
CA ALA A 300 12.74 16.48 -4.37
C ALA A 300 12.81 17.31 -3.06
N LEU A 301 13.19 16.67 -1.95
CA LEU A 301 13.49 17.33 -0.66
C LEU A 301 14.93 17.87 -0.58
N GLU A 302 15.71 17.72 -1.65
CA GLU A 302 17.14 18.03 -1.67
C GLU A 302 17.92 17.24 -0.59
N LEU A 303 17.47 16.03 -0.25
CA LEU A 303 18.24 15.14 0.62
C LEU A 303 19.47 14.62 -0.13
N THR A 304 20.46 14.21 0.64
CA THR A 304 21.55 13.35 0.17
C THR A 304 21.13 11.89 0.29
N LEU A 305 21.76 11.02 -0.50
CA LEU A 305 21.61 9.58 -0.38
C LEU A 305 21.96 9.07 1.04
N ASP A 306 22.98 9.65 1.67
CA ASP A 306 23.37 9.28 3.03
C ASP A 306 22.30 9.66 4.06
N GLU A 307 21.61 10.80 3.88
CA GLU A 307 20.46 11.16 4.73
C GLU A 307 19.30 10.18 4.56
N LEU A 308 18.96 9.78 3.33
CA LEU A 308 17.92 8.77 3.08
C LEU A 308 18.29 7.41 3.73
N LEU A 309 19.54 6.97 3.59
CA LEU A 309 20.05 5.76 4.24
C LEU A 309 20.00 5.87 5.77
N THR A 310 20.37 7.03 6.34
CA THR A 310 20.30 7.29 7.78
C THR A 310 18.86 7.24 8.29
N ILE A 311 17.90 7.84 7.57
CA ILE A 311 16.47 7.74 7.89
C ILE A 311 16.06 6.27 7.96
N TYR A 312 16.33 5.48 6.92
CA TYR A 312 15.98 4.07 6.88
C TYR A 312 16.59 3.27 8.03
N ARG A 313 17.90 3.42 8.26
CA ARG A 313 18.65 2.65 9.28
C ARG A 313 18.20 2.96 10.70
N VAL A 314 17.94 4.23 11.01
CA VAL A 314 17.69 4.69 12.37
C VAL A 314 16.20 4.64 12.72
N GLN A 315 15.33 5.06 11.79
CA GLN A 315 13.92 5.32 12.08
C GLN A 315 13.00 4.15 11.73
N PHE A 316 13.47 3.20 10.91
CA PHE A 316 12.68 2.05 10.45
C PHE A 316 13.31 0.70 10.79
N PRO A 317 13.71 0.43 12.06
CA PRO A 317 14.38 -0.81 12.44
C PRO A 317 13.52 -2.06 12.20
N VAL A 318 12.20 -1.98 12.38
CA VAL A 318 11.27 -3.10 12.15
C VAL A 318 11.17 -3.42 10.65
N MET A 319 11.01 -2.40 9.81
CA MET A 319 11.02 -2.57 8.36
C MET A 319 12.34 -3.19 7.89
N ARG A 320 13.47 -2.69 8.40
CA ARG A 320 14.80 -3.22 8.07
C ARG A 320 14.97 -4.66 8.51
N GLN A 321 14.48 -5.03 9.69
CA GLN A 321 14.47 -6.41 10.16
C GLN A 321 13.64 -7.32 9.24
N TYR A 322 12.47 -6.85 8.80
CA TYR A 322 11.61 -7.64 7.93
C TYR A 322 12.18 -7.79 6.52
N GLU A 323 12.70 -6.72 5.93
CA GLU A 323 13.32 -6.79 4.61
C GLU A 323 14.59 -7.64 4.59
N ALA A 324 15.41 -7.59 5.65
CA ALA A 324 16.63 -8.39 5.76
C ALA A 324 16.40 -9.91 5.77
N ASP A 325 15.15 -10.36 5.78
CA ASP A 325 14.77 -11.76 5.74
C ASP A 325 13.43 -12.03 5.02
N THR A 326 13.03 -11.14 4.11
CA THR A 326 11.92 -11.39 3.18
C THR A 326 12.48 -11.88 1.85
N TRP A 327 12.00 -13.04 1.40
CA TRP A 327 12.49 -13.74 0.22
C TRP A 327 11.41 -13.81 -0.86
N TYR A 328 11.83 -13.65 -2.10
CA TYR A 328 10.98 -13.66 -3.28
C TYR A 328 11.39 -14.78 -4.23
N ASP A 329 10.44 -15.28 -4.99
CA ASP A 329 10.69 -16.20 -6.08
C ASP A 329 11.07 -15.48 -7.39
N GLN A 330 11.28 -16.24 -8.46
CA GLN A 330 11.68 -15.67 -9.76
C GLN A 330 10.60 -14.82 -10.46
N VAL A 331 9.34 -14.91 -10.04
CA VAL A 331 8.24 -14.08 -10.58
C VAL A 331 7.88 -12.91 -9.64
N GLY A 332 8.68 -12.69 -8.59
CA GLY A 332 8.53 -11.56 -7.68
C GLY A 332 7.46 -11.76 -6.60
N ARG A 333 7.05 -13.00 -6.30
CA ARG A 333 6.15 -13.33 -5.20
C ARG A 333 6.92 -13.63 -3.93
N ILE A 334 6.44 -13.17 -2.78
CA ILE A 334 7.02 -13.54 -1.48
C ILE A 334 6.85 -15.04 -1.24
N VAL A 335 7.98 -15.76 -1.07
CA VAL A 335 8.02 -17.16 -0.64
C VAL A 335 8.17 -17.29 0.87
N PHE A 336 8.77 -16.29 1.53
CA PHE A 336 8.90 -16.25 2.99
C PHE A 336 9.04 -14.80 3.48
N THR A 337 8.40 -14.46 4.59
CA THR A 337 8.61 -13.19 5.29
C THR A 337 8.42 -13.33 6.80
N PRO A 338 9.22 -12.66 7.64
CA PRO A 338 8.97 -12.56 9.08
C PRO A 338 7.96 -11.45 9.46
N SER A 339 7.41 -10.72 8.48
CA SER A 339 6.52 -9.59 8.75
C SER A 339 5.25 -10.04 9.48
N LYS A 340 4.98 -9.41 10.64
CA LYS A 340 3.72 -9.61 11.37
C LYS A 340 2.51 -9.02 10.64
N GLY A 341 2.73 -8.12 9.69
CA GLY A 341 1.69 -7.59 8.82
C GLY A 341 1.22 -8.61 7.79
N LEU A 342 2.11 -9.51 7.35
CA LEU A 342 1.89 -10.44 6.25
C LEU A 342 1.72 -11.90 6.71
N VAL A 343 1.16 -12.12 7.90
CA VAL A 343 0.85 -13.48 8.39
C VAL A 343 -0.02 -14.21 7.37
N GLY A 344 0.40 -15.40 6.96
CA GLY A 344 -0.26 -16.22 5.93
C GLY A 344 0.29 -16.02 4.51
N VAL A 345 1.17 -15.04 4.28
CA VAL A 345 1.87 -14.86 3.01
C VAL A 345 3.17 -15.67 3.01
N GLY A 346 3.39 -16.48 1.99
CA GLY A 346 4.56 -17.35 1.89
C GLY A 346 4.45 -18.61 2.76
N LEU A 347 5.56 -19.32 2.87
CA LEU A 347 5.74 -20.47 3.75
C LEU A 347 5.97 -20.02 5.20
N PRO A 348 5.59 -20.83 6.21
CA PRO A 348 6.08 -20.63 7.57
C PRO A 348 7.61 -20.81 7.62
N ARG A 349 8.27 -20.28 8.67
CA ARG A 349 9.73 -20.47 8.86
C ARG A 349 10.10 -21.96 8.85
N THR A 350 9.41 -22.72 9.69
CA THR A 350 9.58 -24.17 9.86
C THR A 350 8.29 -24.89 9.53
N ALA A 351 8.39 -26.15 9.11
CA ALA A 351 7.24 -27.01 8.84
C ALA A 351 6.27 -27.06 10.03
N ARG A 352 4.97 -26.94 9.77
CA ARG A 352 3.92 -26.98 10.80
C ARG A 352 2.99 -28.16 10.56
N LYS A 353 2.96 -29.12 11.49
CA LYS A 353 1.99 -30.23 11.44
C LYS A 353 0.52 -29.78 11.53
N ALA A 354 0.27 -28.58 12.06
CA ALA A 354 -1.07 -28.00 12.10
C ALA A 354 -1.60 -27.67 10.70
N ASP A 355 -0.73 -27.40 9.73
CA ASP A 355 -1.12 -27.05 8.36
C ASP A 355 -1.79 -28.26 7.68
N LEU A 356 -1.24 -29.46 7.90
CA LEU A 356 -1.85 -30.71 7.43
C LEU A 356 -3.26 -30.94 8.01
N LYS A 357 -3.46 -30.60 9.29
CA LYS A 357 -4.78 -30.70 9.94
C LYS A 357 -5.77 -29.67 9.41
N ALA A 358 -5.28 -28.52 8.94
CA ALA A 358 -6.06 -27.51 8.24
C ALA A 358 -6.27 -27.85 6.75
N GLY A 359 -5.88 -29.06 6.32
CA GLY A 359 -6.02 -29.51 4.94
C GLY A 359 -5.07 -28.79 3.98
N ILE A 360 -4.00 -28.15 4.44
CA ILE A 360 -2.99 -27.53 3.57
C ILE A 360 -2.08 -28.63 3.00
N VAL A 361 -1.86 -28.60 1.69
CA VAL A 361 -1.06 -29.59 0.97
C VAL A 361 0.13 -28.90 0.33
N TYR A 362 1.32 -29.48 0.50
CA TYR A 362 2.56 -28.98 -0.08
C TYR A 362 3.08 -29.91 -1.18
N ALA A 363 3.75 -29.35 -2.18
CA ALA A 363 4.53 -30.11 -3.14
C ALA A 363 5.83 -29.39 -3.49
N VAL A 364 6.91 -30.16 -3.65
CA VAL A 364 8.21 -29.67 -4.11
C VAL A 364 8.60 -30.48 -5.33
N ASP A 365 8.74 -29.81 -6.47
CA ASP A 365 9.23 -30.38 -7.71
C ASP A 365 10.60 -29.80 -8.02
N SER A 366 11.64 -30.48 -7.56
CA SER A 366 13.03 -30.09 -7.82
C SER A 366 13.94 -31.33 -7.78
N PRO A 367 14.92 -31.44 -8.69
CA PRO A 367 15.95 -32.49 -8.62
C PRO A 367 16.83 -32.38 -7.36
N GLN A 368 16.82 -31.25 -6.67
CA GLN A 368 17.59 -31.03 -5.44
C GLN A 368 16.81 -31.42 -4.17
N TRP A 369 15.54 -31.75 -4.30
CA TRP A 369 14.67 -32.05 -3.17
C TRP A 369 14.81 -33.51 -2.71
N THR A 370 15.02 -33.71 -1.40
CA THR A 370 15.15 -35.03 -0.78
C THR A 370 14.21 -35.25 0.40
N GLY A 371 13.37 -34.27 0.76
CA GLY A 371 12.50 -34.33 1.94
C GLY A 371 11.17 -35.09 1.75
N GLY A 372 11.08 -35.96 0.74
CA GLY A 372 9.92 -36.82 0.50
C GLY A 372 8.76 -36.16 -0.26
N SER A 373 7.65 -36.88 -0.41
CA SER A 373 6.45 -36.41 -1.12
C SER A 373 5.18 -37.03 -0.51
N GLY A 374 4.02 -36.55 -0.93
CA GLY A 374 2.72 -37.11 -0.53
C GLY A 374 1.93 -36.24 0.46
N PRO A 375 0.80 -36.75 0.96
CA PRO A 375 -0.18 -35.97 1.72
C PRO A 375 0.32 -35.54 3.11
N ASP A 376 1.32 -36.24 3.66
CA ASP A 376 1.90 -35.93 4.97
C ASP A 376 3.10 -34.97 4.89
N LEU A 377 3.44 -34.49 3.69
CA LEU A 377 4.54 -33.55 3.50
C LEU A 377 4.17 -32.19 4.11
N ALA A 378 4.89 -31.80 5.15
CA ALA A 378 4.89 -30.44 5.67
C ALA A 378 6.27 -29.82 5.47
N ILE A 379 6.31 -28.61 4.92
CA ILE A 379 7.55 -27.86 4.67
C ILE A 379 7.45 -26.45 5.24
N GLY A 380 8.60 -25.91 5.62
CA GLY A 380 8.81 -24.49 5.87
C GLY A 380 9.90 -23.92 4.97
N TRP A 381 10.12 -22.62 5.10
CA TRP A 381 11.19 -21.90 4.42
C TRP A 381 12.57 -22.53 4.63
N ASP A 382 12.88 -22.94 5.86
CA ASP A 382 14.18 -23.54 6.19
C ASP A 382 14.46 -24.84 5.42
N ASP A 383 13.42 -25.55 4.99
CA ASP A 383 13.53 -26.80 4.24
C ASP A 383 13.84 -26.56 2.77
N ILE A 384 13.40 -25.45 2.18
CA ILE A 384 13.45 -25.22 0.71
C ILE A 384 14.38 -24.07 0.28
N LYS A 385 14.89 -23.26 1.20
CA LYS A 385 15.72 -22.07 0.88
C LYS A 385 17.00 -22.36 0.07
N HIS A 386 17.47 -23.60 0.08
CA HIS A 386 18.67 -24.03 -0.63
C HIS A 386 18.41 -24.38 -2.11
N LEU A 387 17.15 -24.49 -2.52
CA LEU A 387 16.79 -24.86 -3.89
C LEU A 387 17.22 -23.75 -4.85
N THR A 388 17.91 -24.14 -5.92
CA THR A 388 18.33 -23.25 -7.02
C THR A 388 17.57 -23.50 -8.31
N ILE A 389 16.70 -24.51 -8.35
CA ILE A 389 15.88 -24.88 -9.50
C ILE A 389 14.63 -25.62 -9.01
N GLY A 390 13.57 -25.58 -9.82
CA GLY A 390 12.32 -26.27 -9.55
C GLY A 390 11.27 -25.36 -8.95
N THR A 391 10.18 -25.96 -8.48
CA THR A 391 9.02 -25.26 -7.94
C THR A 391 8.62 -25.79 -6.57
N VAL A 392 8.06 -24.91 -5.76
CA VAL A 392 7.43 -25.24 -4.48
C VAL A 392 5.99 -24.75 -4.55
N SER A 393 5.02 -25.55 -4.13
CA SER A 393 3.62 -25.13 -4.12
C SER A 393 2.92 -25.45 -2.82
N VAL A 394 1.93 -24.62 -2.50
CA VAL A 394 1.00 -24.82 -1.39
C VAL A 394 -0.43 -24.74 -1.90
N THR A 395 -1.25 -25.68 -1.49
CA THR A 395 -2.69 -25.69 -1.79
C THR A 395 -3.48 -25.60 -0.49
N PHE A 396 -4.41 -24.65 -0.41
CA PHE A 396 -5.18 -24.33 0.80
C PHE A 396 -6.58 -23.83 0.45
N ASP A 397 -7.41 -23.72 1.48
CA ASP A 397 -8.77 -23.19 1.40
C ASP A 397 -8.75 -21.66 1.58
N ASP A 398 -9.25 -20.93 0.59
CA ASP A 398 -9.29 -19.48 0.54
C ASP A 398 -10.73 -18.96 0.61
N ASP A 399 -11.05 -18.23 1.69
CA ASP A 399 -12.35 -17.56 1.89
C ASP A 399 -12.23 -16.03 1.74
N THR A 400 -11.22 -15.54 1.01
CA THR A 400 -11.05 -14.09 0.80
C THR A 400 -11.91 -13.53 -0.33
N ARG A 401 -12.60 -14.37 -1.12
CA ARG A 401 -13.42 -13.95 -2.27
C ARG A 401 -14.92 -14.21 -2.08
N PRO A 402 -15.78 -13.45 -2.79
CA PRO A 402 -17.19 -13.81 -2.92
C PRO A 402 -17.38 -15.22 -3.47
N GLY A 403 -18.47 -15.88 -3.10
CA GLY A 403 -18.79 -17.25 -3.52
C GLY A 403 -18.37 -18.34 -2.52
N GLY A 404 -17.82 -17.97 -1.37
CA GLY A 404 -17.44 -18.90 -0.29
C GLY A 404 -16.03 -19.47 -0.47
N VAL A 405 -15.72 -20.51 0.32
CA VAL A 405 -14.40 -21.12 0.38
C VAL A 405 -14.03 -21.78 -0.96
N GLN A 406 -12.87 -21.41 -1.51
CA GLN A 406 -12.33 -21.98 -2.74
C GLN A 406 -10.97 -22.63 -2.51
N ARG A 407 -10.73 -23.78 -3.13
CA ARG A 407 -9.42 -24.44 -3.09
C ARG A 407 -8.46 -23.74 -4.06
N ARG A 408 -7.33 -23.25 -3.56
CA ARG A 408 -6.35 -22.51 -4.37
C ARG A 408 -4.94 -23.05 -4.19
N THR A 409 -4.16 -22.98 -5.26
CA THR A 409 -2.73 -23.33 -5.26
C THR A 409 -1.89 -22.09 -5.55
N ILE A 410 -0.84 -21.92 -4.77
CA ILE A 410 0.25 -20.97 -4.99
C ILE A 410 1.48 -21.78 -5.37
N THR A 411 2.19 -21.36 -6.41
CA THR A 411 3.47 -21.96 -6.81
C THR A 411 4.54 -20.88 -6.82
N TRP A 412 5.71 -21.20 -6.27
CA TRP A 412 6.93 -20.39 -6.26
C TRP A 412 8.02 -21.05 -7.08
N GLN A 413 8.81 -20.23 -7.78
CA GLN A 413 9.92 -20.68 -8.62
C GLN A 413 11.29 -20.36 -8.00
N ALA A 414 12.12 -21.39 -7.81
CA ALA A 414 13.51 -21.25 -7.37
C ALA A 414 14.44 -20.84 -8.53
N PRO A 415 15.61 -20.18 -8.27
CA PRO A 415 16.16 -19.82 -6.96
C PRO A 415 15.36 -18.71 -6.28
N PHE A 416 15.53 -18.55 -4.97
CA PHE A 416 14.88 -17.47 -4.22
C PHE A 416 15.86 -16.32 -4.02
N ILE A 417 15.36 -15.08 -4.15
CA ILE A 417 16.18 -13.88 -3.99
C ILE A 417 15.79 -13.13 -2.72
N LYS A 418 16.78 -12.46 -2.14
CA LYS A 418 16.59 -11.53 -1.04
C LYS A 418 17.14 -10.16 -1.45
N PRO A 419 16.30 -9.15 -1.68
CA PRO A 419 16.78 -7.83 -2.05
C PRO A 419 17.47 -7.12 -0.88
N ASP A 420 18.34 -6.18 -1.20
CA ASP A 420 18.95 -5.25 -0.24
C ASP A 420 18.46 -3.84 -0.57
N ARG A 421 17.58 -3.28 0.27
CA ARG A 421 17.02 -1.92 0.05
C ARG A 421 18.08 -0.83 0.04
N GLU A 422 19.18 -0.98 0.80
CA GLU A 422 20.22 0.03 0.75
C GLU A 422 20.95 0.01 -0.59
N ASP A 423 21.18 -1.18 -1.17
CA ASP A 423 21.67 -1.31 -2.55
C ASP A 423 20.65 -0.78 -3.56
N ASP A 424 19.37 -1.13 -3.40
CA ASP A 424 18.31 -0.64 -4.28
C ASP A 424 18.19 0.90 -4.24
N TYR A 425 18.35 1.53 -3.07
CA TYR A 425 18.41 3.00 -2.97
C TYR A 425 19.60 3.57 -3.72
N ARG A 426 20.79 2.97 -3.64
CA ARG A 426 21.98 3.46 -4.38
C ARG A 426 21.74 3.40 -5.89
N VAL A 427 21.19 2.29 -6.37
CA VAL A 427 20.90 2.09 -7.79
C VAL A 427 19.82 3.05 -8.27
N ALA A 428 18.71 3.17 -7.55
CA ALA A 428 17.63 4.09 -7.88
C ALA A 428 18.10 5.56 -7.82
N TRP A 429 18.95 5.91 -6.85
CA TRP A 429 19.49 7.26 -6.73
C TRP A 429 20.30 7.68 -7.95
N ALA A 430 21.25 6.84 -8.38
CA ALA A 430 22.04 7.08 -9.58
C ALA A 430 21.14 7.16 -10.82
N PHE A 431 20.20 6.21 -10.96
CA PHE A 431 19.29 6.15 -12.11
C PHE A 431 18.46 7.43 -12.29
N PHE A 432 17.92 8.01 -11.21
CA PHE A 432 17.11 9.23 -11.31
C PHE A 432 17.94 10.51 -11.32
N ALA A 433 19.15 10.51 -10.78
CA ALA A 433 20.07 11.64 -10.91
C ALA A 433 20.49 11.83 -12.37
N ASP A 434 20.84 10.75 -13.08
CA ASP A 434 21.24 10.79 -14.49
C ASP A 434 20.11 11.30 -15.41
N GLN A 435 18.84 11.05 -15.06
CA GLN A 435 17.69 11.54 -15.82
C GLN A 435 17.45 13.03 -15.63
N GLN A 436 17.73 13.58 -14.45
CA GLN A 436 17.63 15.02 -14.21
C GLN A 436 18.69 15.83 -14.96
N GLU A 437 19.82 15.22 -15.32
CA GLU A 437 20.85 15.87 -16.16
C GLU A 437 20.52 15.84 -17.66
N CYS A 438 19.55 15.02 -18.09
CA CYS A 438 19.16 14.86 -19.49
C CYS A 438 17.91 15.67 -19.90
N ASP A 439 17.15 16.17 -18.92
CA ASP A 439 16.01 17.08 -19.08
C ASP A 439 16.45 18.54 -18.88
#